data_AF-A0A7X7QQP2-F1
#
_entry.id   AF-A0A7X7QQP2-F1
#
_cell.length_a   1.000
_cell.length_b   1.000
_cell.length_c   1.000
_cell.angle_alpha   90.00
_cell.angle_beta   90.00
_cell.angle_gamma   90.00
#
_symmetry.space_group_name_H-M   'P 1'
#
loop_
_entity.id
_entity.type
_entity.pdbx_description
1 polymer ?
#
loop_
_entity_poly.entity_id
_entity_poly.type
_entity_poly.pdbx_seq_one_letter_code
_entity_poly.pdbx_strand_id
1 'polypeptide(L)' 'MTRPTVIIFNPDSYRGDVLGHLGNAGAVTPHLDALVNAGGVSYANAFAQNPVCTP' A
#
# COMPACT_ATOMS: atom_id res chain seq x y z
N MET A 1 -5.76 22.60 -18.27
CA MET A 1 -5.29 21.65 -17.23
C MET A 1 -5.62 20.24 -17.68
N THR A 2 -4.64 19.34 -17.68
CA THR A 2 -4.87 17.92 -17.92
C THR A 2 -5.58 17.32 -16.70
N ARG A 3 -6.71 16.64 -16.90
CA ARG A 3 -7.40 15.92 -15.82
C ARG A 3 -6.58 14.67 -15.48
N PRO A 4 -6.11 14.50 -14.23
CA PRO A 4 -5.33 13.32 -13.87
C PRO A 4 -6.20 12.07 -13.88
N THR A 5 -5.62 10.95 -14.29
CA THR A 5 -6.22 9.62 -14.11
C THR A 5 -5.90 9.14 -12.70
N VAL A 6 -6.92 8.68 -11.98
CA VAL A 6 -6.78 8.10 -10.64
C VAL A 6 -6.98 6.59 -10.74
N ILE A 7 -6.04 5.81 -10.21
CA ILE A 7 -6.11 4.34 -10.14
C ILE A 7 -6.02 3.95 -8.66
N ILE A 8 -6.92 3.08 -8.22
CA ILE A 8 -6.96 2.57 -6.84
C ILE A 8 -6.73 1.05 -6.89
N PHE A 9 -5.66 0.59 -6.25
CA PHE A 9 -5.43 -0.82 -5.99
C PHE A 9 -5.89 -1.14 -4.56
N ASN A 10 -6.89 -2.00 -4.42
CA ASN A 10 -7.43 -2.41 -3.13
C ASN A 10 -7.27 -3.93 -2.97
N PRO A 11 -6.11 -4.41 -2.45
CA PRO A 11 -5.91 -5.83 -2.25
C PRO A 11 -6.80 -6.36 -1.12
N ASP A 12 -7.34 -7.57 -1.29
CA ASP A 12 -8.15 -8.24 -0.27
C ASP A 12 -7.24 -8.90 0.78
N SER A 13 -7.61 -8.78 2.05
CA SER A 13 -6.95 -9.47 3.17
C SER A 13 -5.44 -9.20 3.26
N TYR A 14 -5.00 -8.04 2.79
CA TYR A 14 -3.60 -7.64 2.77
C TYR A 14 -3.19 -7.05 4.11
N ARG A 15 -2.23 -7.71 4.77
CA ARG A 15 -1.71 -7.24 6.05
C ARG A 15 -0.80 -6.03 5.85
N GLY A 16 -1.00 -4.99 6.66
CA GLY A 16 -0.21 -3.75 6.59
C GLY A 16 1.29 -3.92 6.89
N ASP A 17 1.70 -5.01 7.55
CA ASP A 17 3.11 -5.30 7.83
C ASP A 17 3.82 -6.07 6.71
N VAL A 18 3.13 -6.53 5.66
CA VAL A 18 3.71 -7.31 4.56
C VAL A 18 4.26 -6.38 3.46
N LEU A 19 5.10 -5.42 3.86
CA LEU A 19 5.73 -4.43 2.98
C LEU A 19 7.24 -4.42 3.18
N GLY A 20 8.00 -4.60 2.10
CA GLY A 20 9.47 -4.67 2.13
C GLY A 20 10.11 -3.38 2.63
N HIS A 21 9.68 -2.22 2.12
CA HIS A 21 10.16 -0.91 2.56
C HIS A 21 9.82 -0.57 4.02
N LEU A 22 8.91 -1.30 4.67
CA LEU A 22 8.62 -1.18 6.11
C LEU A 22 9.47 -2.13 6.98
N GLY A 23 10.41 -2.86 6.39
CA GLY A 23 11.37 -3.70 7.10
C GLY A 23 10.96 -5.17 7.25
N ASN A 24 9.89 -5.61 6.59
CA ASN A 24 9.51 -7.03 6.62
C ASN A 24 10.41 -7.87 5.71
N ALA A 25 11.29 -8.67 6.31
CA ALA A 25 12.24 -9.52 5.59
C ALA A 25 11.59 -10.63 4.74
N GLY A 26 10.34 -10.99 5.03
CA GLY A 26 9.56 -11.97 4.25
C GLY A 26 8.71 -11.34 3.14
N ALA A 27 8.61 -10.01 3.07
CA ALA A 27 7.83 -9.33 2.07
C ALA A 27 8.64 -9.18 0.77
N VAL A 28 8.11 -9.74 -0.33
CA VAL A 28 8.68 -9.57 -1.68
C VAL A 28 7.78 -8.60 -2.45
N THR A 29 8.04 -7.30 -2.31
CA THR A 29 7.19 -6.22 -2.85
C THR A 29 7.93 -5.24 -3.76
N PRO A 30 8.71 -5.70 -4.76
CA PRO A 30 9.66 -4.85 -5.49
C PRO A 30 9.02 -3.64 -6.19
N HIS A 31 7.76 -3.77 -6.64
CA HIS A 31 7.05 -2.67 -7.29
C HIS A 31 6.53 -1.60 -6.31
N LEU A 32 6.08 -2.01 -5.13
CA LEU A 32 5.65 -1.07 -4.08
C LEU A 32 6.87 -0.34 -3.49
N ASP A 33 7.97 -1.07 -3.29
CA ASP A 33 9.21 -0.50 -2.79
C ASP A 33 9.82 0.49 -3.80
N ALA A 34 9.77 0.16 -5.10
CA ALA A 34 10.16 1.08 -6.17
C ALA A 34 9.28 2.34 -6.23
N LEU A 35 7.96 2.22 -5.98
CA LEU A 35 7.05 3.36 -5.95
C LEU A 35 7.41 4.35 -4.83
N VAL A 36 7.73 3.85 -3.64
CA VAL A 36 8.21 4.69 -2.52
C VAL A 36 9.55 5.34 -2.88
N ASN A 37 10.49 4.57 -3.44
CA ASN A 37 11.79 5.10 -3.88
C ASN A 37 11.67 6.17 -4.97
N ALA A 38 10.61 6.13 -5.79
CA ALA A 38 10.32 7.14 -6.81
C ALA A 38 9.64 8.42 -6.26
N GLY A 39 9.48 8.55 -4.94
CA GLY A 39 8.86 9.70 -4.28
C GLY A 39 7.41 9.45 -3.84
N GLY A 40 6.92 8.21 -3.89
CA GLY A 40 5.63 7.83 -3.34
C GLY A 40 5.58 7.99 -1.80
N VAL A 41 4.42 8.34 -1.28
CA VAL A 41 4.19 8.45 0.17
C VAL A 41 3.62 7.14 0.70
N SER A 42 4.29 6.55 1.70
CA SER A 42 3.81 5.38 2.43
C SER A 42 3.33 5.80 3.83
N TYR A 43 2.08 5.47 4.15
CA TYR A 43 1.49 5.75 5.45
C TYR A 43 1.65 4.52 6.35
N ALA A 44 2.64 4.53 7.25
CA ALA A 44 2.91 3.41 8.16
C ALA A 44 1.78 3.12 9.18
N ASN A 45 0.85 4.07 9.36
CA ASN A 45 -0.25 3.99 10.32
C ASN A 45 -1.60 4.28 9.62
N ALA A 46 -1.95 3.46 8.63
CA ALA A 46 -3.25 3.51 7.94
C ALA A 46 -4.19 2.41 8.47
N PHE A 47 -5.40 2.79 8.89
CA PHE A 47 -6.36 1.88 9.53
C PHE A 47 -7.68 1.84 8.75
N ALA A 48 -8.21 0.63 8.54
CA ALA A 48 -9.58 0.44 8.09
C ALA A 48 -10.56 0.69 9.23
N GLN A 49 -11.76 1.16 8.90
CA GLN A 49 -12.82 1.45 9.86
C GLN A 49 -13.48 0.18 10.42
N ASN A 50 -13.39 -0.93 9.68
CA ASN A 50 -13.97 -2.22 10.03
C ASN A 50 -12.96 -3.36 9.73
N PRO A 51 -12.95 -4.45 10.51
CA PRO A 51 -12.03 -5.58 10.31
C PRO A 51 -12.51 -6.62 9.30
N VAL A 52 -13.56 -6.32 8.52
CA VAL A 52 -14.23 -7.23 7.57
C VAL A 52 -14.46 -6.53 6.23
N CYS A 53 -14.72 -7.30 5.17
CA CYS A 53 -14.84 -6.77 3.80
C CYS A 53 -16.09 -5.90 3.60
N THR A 54 -17.25 -6.39 4.03
CA THR A 54 -18.51 -5.62 4.04
C THR A 54 -18.82 -5.27 5.50
N PRO A 55 -18.85 -3.98 5.86
CA PRO A 55 -19.00 -3.53 7.24
C PRO A 55 -20.41 -3.77 7.82
#